data_AF-A0A975R8Q2-F1
#
_entry.id   AF-A0A975R8Q2-F1
#
_cell.length_a   1.000
_cell.length_b   1.000
_cell.length_c   1.000
_cell.angle_alpha   90.00
_cell.angle_beta   90.00
_cell.angle_gamma   90.00
#
_symmetry.space_group_name_H-M   'P 1'
#
loop_
_entity.id
_entity.type
_entity.pdbx_description
1 polymer ?
#
loop_
_entity_poly.entity_id
_entity_poly.type
_entity_poly.pdbx_seq_one_letter_code
_entity_poly.pdbx_strand_id
1 'polypeptide(L)'
;MTYLSNQWDKLMVYCSNGELNISNILAENAIRPFVIGRKAGLFSDSPKGAQASAIHYSLIETAKANGIEPYAYLTQVLKALPYADTVEKIEALLPWNFKNQNFAR
;
A
#
# COMPACT_ATOMS: atom_id res chain seq x y z
N MET A 1 -32.73 -2.38 10.70
CA MET A 1 -32.83 -3.00 9.35
C MET A 1 -32.58 -2.02 8.20
N THR A 2 -32.67 -0.70 8.40
CA THR A 2 -32.46 0.31 7.35
C THR A 2 -31.07 0.28 6.71
N TYR A 3 -29.99 0.11 7.49
CA TYR A 3 -28.63 0.07 6.95
C TYR A 3 -28.41 -1.10 5.97
N LEU A 4 -28.83 -2.30 6.35
CA LEU A 4 -28.73 -3.50 5.51
C LEU A 4 -29.51 -3.32 4.21
N SER A 5 -30.76 -2.84 4.31
CA SER A 5 -31.61 -2.56 3.15
C SER A 5 -30.95 -1.59 2.17
N ASN A 6 -30.33 -0.52 2.68
CA ASN A 6 -29.68 0.51 1.86
C ASN A 6 -28.36 0.04 1.21
N GLN A 7 -27.73 -1.02 1.70
CA GLN A 7 -26.49 -1.56 1.13
C GLN A 7 -26.69 -2.88 0.38
N TRP A 8 -27.91 -3.44 0.36
CA TRP A 8 -28.19 -4.76 -0.20
C TRP A 8 -27.72 -4.91 -1.65
N ASP A 9 -28.02 -3.90 -2.49
CA ASP A 9 -27.60 -3.90 -3.89
C ASP A 9 -26.08 -3.96 -4.07
N LYS A 10 -25.31 -3.38 -3.14
CA LYS A 10 -23.84 -3.43 -3.15
C LYS A 10 -23.31 -4.76 -2.63
N LEU A 11 -23.99 -5.36 -1.66
CA LEU A 11 -23.59 -6.64 -1.06
C LEU A 11 -23.79 -7.81 -2.04
N MET A 12 -24.70 -7.68 -3.00
CA MET A 12 -25.02 -8.75 -3.97
C MET A 12 -24.24 -8.67 -5.29
N VAL A 13 -23.38 -7.67 -5.49
CA VAL A 13 -22.64 -7.47 -6.77
C VAL A 13 -21.76 -8.68 -7.12
N TYR A 14 -21.23 -9.40 -6.13
CA TYR A 14 -20.43 -10.61 -6.37
C TYR A 14 -21.24 -11.73 -7.06
N CYS A 15 -22.58 -11.71 -6.98
CA CYS A 15 -23.42 -12.70 -7.66
C CYS A 15 -23.48 -12.48 -9.17
N SER A 16 -23.20 -11.26 -9.66
CA SER A 16 -23.22 -10.92 -11.08
C SER A 16 -21.83 -10.69 -11.67
N ASN A 17 -20.81 -10.47 -10.84
CA ASN A 17 -19.42 -10.32 -11.26
C ASN A 17 -18.52 -11.36 -10.59
N GLY A 18 -18.05 -12.35 -11.37
CA GLY A 18 -17.20 -13.44 -10.89
C GLY A 18 -15.76 -13.05 -10.53
N GLU A 19 -15.32 -11.83 -10.86
CA GLU A 19 -14.03 -11.31 -10.40
C GLU A 19 -14.07 -10.84 -8.94
N LEU A 20 -15.27 -10.64 -8.39
CA LEU A 20 -15.46 -10.17 -7.02
C LEU A 20 -15.62 -11.34 -6.06
N ASN A 21 -14.94 -11.23 -4.91
CA ASN A 21 -15.10 -12.18 -3.81
C ASN A 21 -16.32 -11.82 -2.96
N ILE A 22 -17.06 -12.84 -2.51
CA ILE A 22 -18.13 -12.68 -1.51
C ILE A 22 -17.63 -12.11 -0.19
N SER A 23 -16.35 -12.38 0.14
CA SER A 23 -15.71 -11.93 1.36
C SER A 23 -14.70 -10.81 1.09
N ASN A 24 -14.69 -9.82 1.97
CA ASN A 24 -13.73 -8.73 1.98
C ASN A 24 -12.48 -9.02 2.84
N ILE A 25 -12.29 -10.26 3.33
CA ILE A 25 -11.22 -10.60 4.28
C ILE A 25 -9.82 -10.23 3.78
N LEU A 26 -9.58 -10.34 2.47
CA LEU A 26 -8.31 -9.94 1.86
C LEU A 26 -8.08 -8.43 1.98
N ALA A 27 -9.10 -7.62 1.69
CA ALA A 27 -9.02 -6.16 1.81
C ALA A 27 -8.87 -5.73 3.28
N GLU A 28 -9.60 -6.37 4.20
CA GLU A 28 -9.48 -6.10 5.64
C GLU A 28 -8.09 -6.46 6.18
N ASN A 29 -7.53 -7.60 5.76
CA ASN A 29 -6.19 -8.01 6.13
C ASN A 29 -5.14 -7.05 5.56
N ALA A 30 -5.32 -6.56 4.33
CA ALA A 30 -4.41 -5.62 3.69
C ALA A 30 -4.39 -4.25 4.39
N ILE A 31 -5.54 -3.74 4.85
CA ILE A 31 -5.62 -2.43 5.51
C ILE A 31 -5.26 -2.49 7.01
N ARG A 32 -5.33 -3.67 7.63
CA ARG A 32 -5.09 -3.84 9.08
C ARG A 32 -3.72 -3.32 9.55
N PRO A 33 -2.58 -3.57 8.88
CA PRO A 33 -1.28 -3.03 9.29
C PRO A 33 -1.28 -1.50 9.37
N PHE A 34 -1.87 -0.81 8.39
CA PHE A 34 -2.03 0.64 8.41
C PHE A 34 -2.91 1.10 9.59
N VAL A 35 -4.04 0.43 9.80
CA VAL A 35 -5.00 0.75 10.86
C VAL A 35 -4.41 0.58 12.26
N ILE A 36 -3.50 -0.39 12.45
CA ILE A 36 -2.77 -0.56 13.71
C ILE A 36 -1.66 0.49 13.81
N GLY A 37 -0.88 0.67 12.75
CA GLY A 37 0.27 1.57 12.74
C GLY A 37 -0.07 3.05 12.92
N ARG A 38 -1.25 3.51 12.49
CA ARG A 38 -1.68 4.92 12.70
C ARG A 38 -1.76 5.31 14.17
N LYS A 39 -1.98 4.36 15.10
CA LYS A 39 -1.97 4.63 16.55
C LYS A 39 -0.57 4.96 17.08
N ALA A 40 0.49 4.52 16.38
CA ALA A 40 1.87 4.77 16.73
C ALA A 40 2.51 5.94 15.93
N GLY A 41 1.84 6.44 14.89
CA GLY A 41 2.35 7.51 14.04
C GLY A 41 2.07 8.90 14.62
N LEU A 42 3.13 9.68 14.86
CA LEU A 42 3.08 11.01 15.51
C LEU A 42 2.18 12.06 14.83
N PHE A 43 1.80 11.88 13.56
CA PHE A 43 1.05 12.89 12.78
C PHE A 43 -0.23 12.33 12.12
N SER A 44 -0.65 11.12 12.50
CA SER A 44 -1.79 10.43 11.87
C SER A 44 -3.16 11.09 12.11
N ASP A 45 -3.21 12.14 12.93
CA ASP A 45 -4.44 12.86 13.33
C ASP A 45 -4.69 14.15 12.51
N SER A 46 -3.84 14.44 11.53
CA SER A 46 -4.01 15.56 10.60
C SER A 46 -4.26 15.06 9.17
N PRO A 47 -5.01 15.79 8.33
CA PRO A 47 -5.19 15.41 6.92
C PRO A 47 -3.87 15.24 6.18
N LYS A 48 -2.89 16.10 6.44
CA LYS A 48 -1.55 16.03 5.85
C LYS A 48 -0.79 14.77 6.30
N GLY A 49 -0.84 14.44 7.58
CA GLY A 49 -0.19 13.24 8.10
C GLY A 49 -0.90 11.94 7.71
N ALA A 50 -2.22 11.96 7.55
CA ALA A 50 -2.97 10.86 6.96
C ALA A 50 -2.56 10.62 5.50
N GLN A 51 -2.41 11.68 4.70
CA GLN A 51 -1.92 11.60 3.33
C GLN A 51 -0.47 11.07 3.26
N ALA A 52 0.43 11.60 4.08
CA ALA A 52 1.81 11.13 4.16
C ALA A 52 1.89 9.65 4.56
N SER A 53 1.05 9.23 5.52
CA SER A 53 0.96 7.83 5.94
C SER A 53 0.45 6.95 4.81
N ALA A 54 -0.59 7.38 4.08
CA ALA A 54 -1.11 6.64 2.93
C ALA A 54 -0.02 6.43 1.86
N ILE A 55 0.72 7.48 1.51
CA ILE A 55 1.85 7.39 0.55
C ILE A 55 2.90 6.39 1.03
N HIS A 56 3.32 6.48 2.30
CA HIS A 56 4.34 5.60 2.86
C HIS A 56 3.90 4.13 2.83
N TYR A 57 2.68 3.82 3.28
CA TYR A 57 2.17 2.45 3.25
C TYR A 57 1.96 1.94 1.82
N SER A 58 1.52 2.80 0.88
CA SER A 58 1.44 2.43 -0.53
C SER A 58 2.80 2.00 -1.09
N LEU A 59 3.89 2.71 -0.76
CA LEU A 59 5.24 2.32 -1.17
C LEU A 59 5.68 0.97 -0.57
N ILE A 60 5.38 0.74 0.71
CA ILE A 60 5.66 -0.53 1.39
C ILE A 60 4.92 -1.68 0.72
N GLU A 61 3.60 -1.56 0.52
CA GLU A 61 2.80 -2.62 -0.08
C GLU A 61 3.18 -2.87 -1.55
N THR A 62 3.56 -1.82 -2.29
CA THR A 62 4.08 -1.98 -3.66
C THR A 62 5.42 -2.75 -3.67
N ALA A 63 6.32 -2.47 -2.74
CA ALA A 63 7.58 -3.21 -2.61
C ALA A 63 7.33 -4.70 -2.30
N LYS A 64 6.43 -4.99 -1.33
CA LYS A 64 6.02 -6.36 -1.00
C LYS A 64 5.40 -7.09 -2.19
N ALA A 65 4.53 -6.42 -2.94
CA ALA A 65 3.88 -6.98 -4.12
C ALA A 65 4.88 -7.34 -5.23
N ASN A 66 6.05 -6.68 -5.27
CA ASN A 66 7.16 -6.99 -6.16
C ASN A 66 8.19 -7.96 -5.54
N GLY A 67 7.92 -8.52 -4.35
CA GLY A 67 8.82 -9.45 -3.67
C GLY A 67 10.09 -8.82 -3.11
N ILE A 68 10.06 -7.51 -2.83
CA ILE A 68 11.22 -6.74 -2.36
C ILE A 68 11.05 -6.44 -0.87
N GLU A 69 12.15 -6.54 -0.12
CA GLU A 69 12.18 -6.15 1.29
C GLU A 69 11.95 -4.62 1.43
N PRO A 70 10.85 -4.17 2.08
CA PRO A 70 10.45 -2.76 2.05
C PRO A 70 11.45 -1.80 2.67
N TYR A 71 12.15 -2.19 3.73
CA TYR A 71 13.11 -1.31 4.41
C TYR A 71 14.32 -1.03 3.52
N ALA A 72 14.88 -2.04 2.87
CA ALA A 72 15.98 -1.94 1.93
C ALA A 72 15.58 -1.07 0.71
N TYR A 73 14.38 -1.29 0.17
CA TYR A 73 13.84 -0.48 -0.92
C TYR A 73 13.72 0.99 -0.53
N LEU A 74 13.00 1.31 0.55
CA LEU A 74 12.79 2.68 1.00
C LEU A 74 14.11 3.39 1.34
N THR A 75 15.05 2.69 1.97
CA THR A 75 16.36 3.24 2.30
C THR A 75 17.13 3.65 1.06
N GLN A 76 17.13 2.82 0.01
CA GLN A 76 17.80 3.14 -1.25
C GLN A 76 17.09 4.27 -2.00
N VAL A 77 15.75 4.21 -2.11
CA VAL A 77 14.96 5.25 -2.75
C VAL A 77 15.21 6.60 -2.08
N LEU A 78 15.10 6.70 -0.75
CA LEU A 78 15.30 7.96 -0.03
C LEU A 78 16.74 8.50 -0.15
N LYS A 79 17.75 7.63 -0.28
CA LYS A 79 19.14 8.04 -0.54
C LYS A 79 19.36 8.54 -1.97
N ALA A 80 18.69 7.93 -2.96
CA ALA A 80 18.87 8.24 -4.37
C ALA A 80 17.97 9.40 -4.85
N LEU A 81 16.82 9.60 -4.20
CA LEU A 81 15.81 10.58 -4.58
C LEU A 81 16.35 12.02 -4.73
N PRO A 82 17.24 12.54 -3.86
CA PRO A 82 17.80 13.89 -4.02
C PRO A 82 18.62 14.08 -5.31
N TYR A 83 19.07 12.99 -5.92
CA TYR A 83 19.90 12.99 -7.14
C TYR A 83 19.11 12.59 -8.40
N ALA A 84 17.81 12.30 -8.26
CA ALA A 84 16.92 11.94 -9.36
C ALA A 84 16.24 13.19 -9.94
N ASP A 85 16.99 13.93 -10.75
CA ASP A 85 16.59 15.19 -11.40
C ASP A 85 15.85 15.01 -12.75
N THR A 86 15.76 13.77 -13.26
CA THR A 86 15.03 13.45 -14.50
C THR A 86 13.97 12.39 -14.25
N VAL A 87 12.98 12.33 -15.14
CA VAL A 87 11.89 11.34 -15.08
C VAL A 87 12.46 9.92 -15.13
N GLU A 88 13.45 9.68 -15.99
CA GLU A 88 14.09 8.37 -16.16
C GLU A 88 14.81 7.92 -14.88
N LYS A 89 15.45 8.86 -14.16
CA LYS A 89 16.08 8.57 -12.87
C LYS A 89 15.06 8.26 -11.79
N ILE A 90 13.90 8.93 -11.79
CA ILE A 90 12.80 8.61 -10.87
C ILE A 90 12.21 7.23 -11.20
N GLU A 91 11.99 6.94 -12.48
CA GLU A 91 11.49 5.64 -12.94
C GLU A 91 12.45 4.50 -12.57
N ALA A 92 13.75 4.74 -12.63
CA ALA A 92 14.76 3.78 -12.19
C ALA A 92 14.65 3.42 -10.68
N LEU A 93 14.01 4.26 -9.87
CA LEU A 93 13.74 3.99 -8.44
C LEU A 93 12.48 3.16 -8.20
N LEU A 94 11.69 2.86 -9.23
CA LEU A 94 10.46 2.07 -9.09
C LEU A 94 10.77 0.61 -8.71
N PRO A 95 9.87 -0.06 -7.99
CA PRO A 95 10.19 -1.33 -7.34
C PRO A 95 10.55 -2.43 -8.33
N TRP A 96 9.93 -2.50 -9.51
CA TRP A 96 10.28 -3.49 -10.55
C TRP A 96 11.68 -3.32 -11.16
N ASN A 97 12.33 -2.17 -10.94
CA ASN A 97 13.72 -1.93 -11.34
C ASN A 97 14.72 -2.28 -10.23
N PHE A 98 14.22 -2.67 -9.05
CA PHE A 98 15.04 -3.04 -7.91
C PHE A 98 15.59 -4.45 -8.10
N LYS A 99 16.89 -4.54 -8.33
CA LYS A 99 17.57 -5.85 -8.36
C LYS A 99 17.59 -6.37 -6.92
N ASN A 100 16.86 -7.46 -6.67
CA ASN A 100 16.94 -8.22 -5.43
C ASN A 100 18.41 -8.55 -5.14
N GLN A 101 19.05 -7.77 -4.27
CA GLN A 101 20.26 -8.25 -3.64
C GLN A 101 19.80 -9.37 -2.72
N ASN A 102 20.18 -10.61 -3.06
CA ASN A 102 19.90 -11.79 -2.28
C ASN A 102 20.33 -11.56 -0.82
N PHE A 103 19.39 -11.15 0.02
CA PHE A 103 19.52 -11.34 1.45
C PHE A 103 19.07 -12.77 1.74
N ALA A 104 19.89 -13.73 1.28
CA ALA A 104 19.88 -15.07 1.80
C ALA A 104 20.12 -14.95 3.31
N ARG A 105 19.18 -15.46 4.10
CA ARG A 105 19.31 -15.64 5.53
C ARG A 105 19.77 -17.07 5.80
#